data_AF-A0A523VSX4-F1
#
_entry.id   AF-A0A523VSX4-F1
#
_cell.length_a   1.000
_cell.length_b   1.000
_cell.length_c   1.000
_cell.angle_alpha   90.00
_cell.angle_beta   90.00
_cell.angle_gamma   90.00
#
_symmetry.space_group_name_H-M   'P 1'
#
loop_
_entity.id
_entity.type
_entity.pdbx_description
1 polymer ?
#
loop_
_entity_poly.entity_id
_entity_poly.type
_entity_poly.pdbx_seq_one_letter_code
_entity_poly.pdbx_strand_id
1 'polypeptide(L)'
;MPEKNNVSDAEEVKEILSVVSTEIPALIKGIISSVFSEEAGRSMGKAAAAFYKELKESGMPNEIALKMTEDYMSTFTSLGDILRHAGSGKKGLFFSKEKNREREEEEE
;
A
#
# COMPACT_ATOMS: atom_id res chain seq x y z
N MET A 1 7.44 11.62 48.45
CA MET A 1 6.73 12.31 47.36
C MET A 1 6.89 11.46 46.12
N PRO A 2 5.87 10.75 45.63
CA PRO A 2 6.02 9.92 44.44
C PRO A 2 5.86 10.77 43.18
N GLU A 3 6.86 10.64 42.30
CA GLU A 3 6.77 10.58 40.84
C GLU A 3 5.90 11.62 40.10
N LYS A 4 6.52 12.75 39.74
CA LYS A 4 5.99 13.67 38.71
C LYS A 4 6.65 13.48 37.32
N ASN A 5 7.66 12.60 37.22
CA ASN A 5 8.49 12.45 36.01
C ASN A 5 7.99 11.33 35.07
N ASN A 6 7.40 10.25 35.59
CA ASN A 6 7.00 9.11 34.73
C ASN A 6 5.79 9.42 33.82
N VAL A 7 4.93 10.36 34.24
CA VAL A 7 3.72 10.73 33.47
C VAL A 7 4.08 11.63 32.29
N SER A 8 5.06 12.54 32.44
CA SER A 8 5.51 13.40 31.33
C SER A 8 6.20 12.59 30.23
N ASP A 9 7.01 11.60 30.61
CA ASP A 9 7.74 10.77 29.66
C ASP A 9 6.78 9.90 28.82
N ALA A 10 5.69 9.42 29.43
CA ALA A 10 4.67 8.67 28.71
C ALA A 10 3.85 9.54 27.74
N GLU A 11 3.57 10.79 28.10
CA GLU A 11 2.86 11.74 27.22
C GLU A 11 3.72 12.14 26.01
N GLU A 12 5.01 12.40 26.22
CA GLU A 12 5.95 12.73 25.13
C GLU A 12 6.11 11.55 24.15
N VAL A 13 6.27 10.33 24.66
CA VAL A 13 6.30 9.12 23.83
C VAL A 13 5.00 8.92 23.05
N LYS A 14 3.84 9.20 23.68
CA LYS A 14 2.54 9.12 23.00
C LYS A 14 2.42 10.15 21.87
N GLU A 15 2.96 11.35 22.05
CA GLU A 15 2.95 12.39 21.03
C GLU A 15 3.84 12.01 19.84
N ILE A 16 5.06 11.55 20.10
CA ILE A 16 5.98 11.03 19.06
C ILE A 16 5.32 9.87 18.30
N LEU A 17 4.78 8.88 19.02
CA LEU A 17 4.12 7.73 18.39
C LEU A 17 2.88 8.13 17.60
N SER A 18 2.14 9.16 18.04
CA SER A 18 1.01 9.69 17.29
C SER A 18 1.47 10.27 15.95
N VAL A 19 2.49 11.12 15.95
CA VAL A 19 3.09 11.70 14.72
C VAL A 19 3.64 10.60 13.81
N VAL A 20 4.38 9.64 14.35
CA VAL A 20 4.91 8.51 13.57
C VAL A 20 3.76 7.71 12.93
N SER A 21 2.67 7.50 13.67
CA SER A 21 1.51 6.77 13.19
C SER A 21 0.68 7.51 12.12
N THR A 22 0.89 8.81 11.93
CA THR A 22 0.25 9.63 10.88
C THR A 22 1.16 9.85 9.68
N GLU A 23 2.40 10.25 9.91
CA GLU A 23 3.35 10.63 8.86
C GLU A 23 3.82 9.43 8.03
N ILE A 24 4.17 8.31 8.68
CA ILE A 24 4.65 7.12 7.95
C ILE A 24 3.58 6.59 6.99
N PRO A 25 2.30 6.39 7.39
CA PRO A 25 1.27 5.98 6.45
C PRO A 25 0.99 7.01 5.36
N ALA A 26 1.07 8.31 5.65
CA ALA A 26 0.87 9.37 4.67
C ALA A 26 1.94 9.35 3.58
N LEU A 27 3.21 9.16 3.95
CA LEU A 27 4.33 9.00 3.03
C LEU A 27 4.16 7.78 2.13
N ILE A 28 3.82 6.62 2.71
CA ILE A 28 3.53 5.39 1.95
C ILE A 28 2.39 5.63 0.96
N LYS A 29 1.30 6.26 1.40
CA LYS A 29 0.17 6.59 0.52
C LYS A 29 0.57 7.53 -0.61
N GLY A 30 1.42 8.52 -0.35
CA GLY A 30 1.95 9.43 -1.37
C GLY A 30 2.75 8.71 -2.45
N ILE A 31 3.63 7.77 -2.06
CA ILE A 31 4.42 6.95 -2.99
C ILE A 31 3.50 6.01 -3.80
N ILE A 32 2.52 5.38 -3.15
CA ILE A 32 1.54 4.54 -3.85
C ILE A 32 0.76 5.40 -4.86
N SER A 33 0.25 6.57 -4.47
CA SER A 33 -0.50 7.44 -5.36
C SER A 33 0.33 7.97 -6.53
N SER A 34 1.63 8.19 -6.36
CA SER A 34 2.49 8.59 -7.47
C SER A 34 2.73 7.44 -8.45
N VAL A 35 2.97 6.22 -7.94
CA VAL A 35 3.22 5.00 -8.73
C VAL A 35 1.94 4.43 -9.38
N PHE A 36 0.78 4.57 -8.75
CA PHE A 36 -0.53 4.14 -9.27
C PHE A 36 -1.35 5.30 -9.87
N SER A 37 -0.69 6.40 -10.25
CA SER A 37 -1.32 7.48 -10.99
C SER A 37 -1.65 7.04 -12.42
N GLU A 38 -2.60 7.72 -13.07
CA GLU A 38 -2.91 7.47 -14.48
C GLU A 38 -1.67 7.65 -15.38
N GLU A 39 -0.85 8.67 -15.08
CA GLU A 39 0.40 8.93 -15.78
C GLU A 39 1.41 7.79 -15.62
N ALA A 40 1.59 7.30 -14.38
CA ALA A 40 2.46 6.17 -14.10
C ALA A 40 1.94 4.89 -14.78
N GLY A 41 0.62 4.65 -14.76
CA GLY A 41 0.00 3.54 -15.48
C GLY A 41 0.22 3.61 -16.99
N ARG A 42 0.07 4.80 -17.61
CA ARG A 42 0.36 5.01 -19.03
C ARG A 42 1.84 4.80 -19.36
N SER A 43 2.75 5.27 -18.49
CA SER A 43 4.18 5.09 -18.65
C SER A 43 4.57 3.61 -18.57
N MET A 44 4.04 2.90 -17.58
CA MET A 44 4.25 1.46 -17.39
C MET A 44 3.74 0.64 -18.58
N GLY A 45 2.55 0.95 -19.09
CA GLY A 45 1.99 0.30 -20.27
C GLY A 45 2.85 0.50 -21.53
N LYS A 46 3.39 1.71 -21.74
CA LYS A 46 4.34 1.99 -22.84
C LYS A 46 5.62 1.18 -22.69
N ALA A 47 6.17 1.08 -21.49
CA ALA A 47 7.38 0.30 -21.22
C ALA A 47 7.16 -1.20 -21.50
N ALA A 48 6.05 -1.77 -21.03
CA ALA A 48 5.70 -3.17 -21.29
C ALA A 48 5.52 -3.44 -22.80
N ALA A 49 4.86 -2.54 -23.52
CA ALA A 49 4.68 -2.67 -24.97
C ALA A 49 6.00 -2.59 -25.73
N ALA A 50 6.89 -1.67 -25.36
CA ALA A 50 8.22 -1.54 -25.96
C ALA A 50 9.07 -2.80 -25.70
N PHE A 51 9.05 -3.31 -24.46
CA PHE A 51 9.76 -4.54 -24.10
C PHE A 51 9.28 -5.75 -24.91
N TYR A 52 7.96 -5.98 -24.98
CA TYR A 52 7.39 -7.05 -25.79
C TYR A 52 7.77 -6.92 -27.28
N LYS A 53 7.74 -5.71 -27.82
CA LYS A 53 8.09 -5.44 -29.21
C LYS A 53 9.56 -5.80 -29.50
N GLU A 54 10.49 -5.35 -28.66
CA GLU A 54 11.92 -5.67 -28.75
C GLU A 54 12.18 -7.17 -28.69
N LEU A 55 11.52 -7.89 -27.76
CA LEU A 55 11.64 -9.36 -27.67
C LEU A 55 11.21 -10.01 -28.99
N LYS A 56 10.08 -9.61 -29.57
CA LYS A 56 9.62 -10.13 -30.85
C LYS A 56 10.56 -9.79 -32.01
N GLU A 57 11.06 -8.56 -32.05
CA GLU A 57 12.00 -8.11 -33.08
C GLU A 57 13.34 -8.87 -33.01
N SER A 58 13.75 -9.30 -31.81
CA SER A 58 14.91 -10.18 -31.61
C SER A 58 14.69 -11.64 -32.05
N GLY A 59 13.49 -11.99 -32.52
CA GLY A 59 13.12 -13.33 -32.98
C GLY A 59 12.53 -14.23 -31.89
N MET A 60 12.17 -13.68 -30.73
CA MET A 60 11.52 -14.46 -29.68
C MET A 60 10.10 -14.87 -30.09
N PRO A 61 9.69 -16.14 -29.86
CA PRO A 61 8.32 -16.58 -30.09
C PRO A 61 7.32 -15.74 -29.29
N ASN A 62 6.17 -15.43 -29.91
CA ASN A 62 5.15 -14.55 -29.33
C ASN A 62 4.74 -14.96 -27.91
N GLU A 63 4.51 -16.24 -27.66
CA GLU A 63 4.08 -16.75 -26.36
C GLU A 63 5.17 -16.57 -25.27
N ILE A 64 6.44 -16.75 -25.64
CA ILE A 64 7.56 -16.56 -24.71
C ILE A 64 7.74 -15.06 -24.43
N ALA A 65 7.67 -14.22 -25.46
CA ALA A 65 7.78 -12.77 -25.31
C ALA A 65 6.65 -12.20 -24.45
N LEU A 66 5.43 -12.71 -24.63
CA LEU A 66 4.27 -12.31 -23.82
C LEU A 66 4.52 -12.70 -22.36
N LYS A 67 4.88 -13.96 -22.10
CA LYS A 67 5.16 -14.44 -20.74
C LYS A 67 6.27 -13.64 -20.06
N MET A 68 7.38 -13.37 -20.73
CA MET A 68 8.46 -12.56 -20.16
C MET A 68 8.03 -11.12 -19.84
N THR A 69 7.13 -10.56 -20.64
CA THR A 69 6.55 -9.23 -20.38
C THR A 69 5.59 -9.26 -19.20
N GLU A 70 4.77 -10.30 -19.08
CA GLU A 70 3.88 -10.54 -17.92
C GLU A 70 4.69 -10.72 -16.64
N ASP A 71 5.75 -11.54 -16.67
CA ASP A 71 6.66 -11.77 -15.55
C ASP A 71 7.35 -10.46 -15.13
N TYR A 72 7.83 -9.65 -16.09
CA TYR A 72 8.39 -8.32 -15.84
C TYR A 72 7.37 -7.40 -15.14
N MET A 73 6.12 -7.36 -15.62
CA MET A 73 5.04 -6.57 -15.02
C MET A 73 4.60 -7.07 -13.64
N SER A 74 4.65 -8.38 -13.41
CA SER A 74 4.26 -9.00 -12.13
C SER A 74 5.11 -8.53 -10.95
N THR A 75 6.36 -8.13 -11.20
CA THR A 75 7.24 -7.58 -10.17
C THR A 75 6.69 -6.26 -9.61
N PHE A 76 6.07 -5.43 -10.45
CA PHE A 76 5.46 -4.16 -10.06
C PHE A 76 4.15 -4.36 -9.30
N THR A 77 3.31 -5.32 -9.71
CA THR A 77 2.05 -5.62 -9.01
C THR A 77 2.30 -6.24 -7.64
N SER A 78 3.30 -7.12 -7.53
CA SER A 78 3.70 -7.74 -6.25
C SER A 78 4.13 -6.70 -5.22
N LEU A 79 4.87 -5.68 -5.63
CA LEU A 79 5.23 -4.54 -4.78
C LEU A 79 3.98 -3.74 -4.36
N GLY A 80 3.03 -3.56 -5.28
CA GLY A 80 1.72 -2.95 -5.00
C GLY A 80 0.92 -3.70 -3.94
N ASP A 81 0.92 -5.03 -4.00
CA ASP A 81 0.20 -5.86 -3.05
C ASP A 81 0.84 -5.84 -1.66
N ILE A 82 2.17 -5.85 -1.56
CA ILE A 82 2.88 -5.67 -0.27
C ILE A 82 2.52 -4.31 0.35
N LEU A 83 2.52 -3.25 -0.45
CA LEU A 83 2.14 -1.90 -0.02
C LEU A 83 0.67 -1.82 0.44
N ARG A 84 -0.25 -2.48 -0.27
CA ARG A 84 -1.65 -2.61 0.13
C ARG A 84 -1.81 -3.36 1.45
N HIS A 85 -1.12 -4.49 1.62
CA HIS A 85 -1.21 -5.27 2.86
C HIS A 85 -0.62 -4.50 4.05
N ALA A 86 0.50 -3.80 3.87
CA ALA A 86 1.09 -2.94 4.89
C ALA A 86 0.17 -1.76 5.28
N GLY A 87 -0.57 -1.19 4.33
CA GLY A 87 -1.56 -0.12 4.59
C GLY A 87 -2.91 -0.60 5.12
N SER A 88 -3.26 -1.89 4.94
CA SER A 88 -4.58 -2.44 5.27
C SER A 88 -4.72 -2.94 6.71
N GLY A 89 -3.62 -3.01 7.47
CA GLY A 89 -3.62 -3.46 8.88
C GLY A 89 -4.49 -2.64 9.84
N LYS A 90 -4.96 -1.45 9.46
CA LYS A 90 -5.91 -0.65 10.26
C LYS A 90 -7.37 -0.73 9.79
N LYS A 91 -7.69 -1.18 8.57
CA LYS A 91 -9.07 -1.04 8.03
C LYS A 91 -10.04 -2.14 8.50
N GLY A 92 -9.54 -3.33 8.86
CA GLY A 92 -10.36 -4.42 9.40
C GLY A 92 -10.88 -4.20 10.83
N LEU A 93 -10.19 -3.38 11.63
CA LEU A 93 -10.54 -3.17 13.04
C LEU A 93 -11.61 -2.09 13.25
N PHE A 94 -11.73 -1.11 12.32
CA PHE A 94 -12.76 -0.06 12.40
C PHE A 94 -14.11 -0.53 11.83
N PHE A 95 -14.11 -1.31 10.74
CA PHE A 95 -15.34 -1.84 10.15
C PHE A 95 -16.08 -2.86 11.03
N SER A 96 -15.38 -3.51 11.96
CA SER A 96 -16.00 -4.46 12.90
C SER A 96 -16.61 -3.78 14.14
N LYS A 97 -16.27 -2.53 14.43
CA LYS A 97 -16.76 -1.82 15.63
C LYS A 97 -18.09 -1.09 15.39
N GLU A 98 -18.31 -0.59 14.17
CA GLU A 98 -19.61 0.02 13.81
C GLU A 98 -20.73 -1.02 13.66
N LYS A 99 -20.44 -2.18 13.06
CA LYS A 99 -21.46 -3.22 12.84
C LYS A 99 -21.96 -3.92 14.12
N ASN A 100 -21.17 -3.92 15.21
CA ASN A 100 -21.61 -4.47 16.50
C ASN A 100 -22.46 -3.48 17.31
N ARG A 101 -22.34 -2.17 17.08
CA ARG A 101 -23.08 -1.16 17.83
C ARG A 101 -24.53 -1.04 17.36
N GLU A 102 -24.76 -1.18 16.05
CA GLU A 102 -26.12 -1.19 15.47
C GLU A 102 -26.92 -2.45 15.87
N ARG A 103 -26.25 -3.53 16.28
CA ARG A 103 -26.91 -4.78 16.70
C ARG A 103 -27.30 -4.83 18.17
N GLU A 104 -26.63 -4.04 19.02
CA GLU A 104 -26.95 -3.93 20.45
C GLU A 104 -28.08 -2.92 20.70
N GLU A 105 -28.30 -1.96 19.79
CA GLU A 105 -29.40 -0.97 19.89
C GLU A 105 -30.76 -1.48 19.33
N GLU A 106 -30.79 -2.63 18.63
CA GLU A 106 -32.04 -3.28 18.18
C GLU A 106 -32.57 -4.37 19.15
N GLU A 107 -31.80 -4.72 20.20
CA GLU A 107 -32.17 -5.73 21.21
C GLU A 107 -32.54 -5.13 22.59
N GLU A 108 -32.61 -3.79 22.72
CA GLU A 108 -33.16 -3.06 23.89
C GLU A 108 -34.53 -2.42 23.59
#